data_AF-A0A452RGV3-F1
#
_entry.id   AF-A0A452RGV3-F1
#
_cell.length_a   1.000
_cell.length_b   1.000
_cell.length_c   1.000
_cell.angle_alpha   90.00
_cell.angle_beta   90.00
_cell.angle_gamma   90.00
#
_symmetry.space_group_name_H-M   'P 1'
#
loop_
_entity.id
_entity.type
_entity.pdbx_description
1 polymer ?
#
loop_
_entity_poly.entity_id
_entity_poly.type
_entity_poly.pdbx_seq_one_letter_code
_entity_poly.pdbx_strand_id
1 'polypeptide(L)'
;EGARGVGGLRARGGPTWGLGAGGGMGIERPPRQSPALSLSRALAAVRGPCSAGKRLREKGGLAAPLLERRPENLPGQCGPRPGEIPKEEGTCFRFLCFAGKEITLLMQTLNTLSTPEEKLAALCKKYAELLEEHRNSQKQMKLLQKKQSQLVQEKDHLRGEHSKAVLARSKLESLCRELQRHNRSLKEEGVQRAREEEEKRKEVTSHFQVTLNDIQLQMEQHNERNSKLRQENMELAERLKKLIEQYELREEVRRPARPTPPPGPLPFPSQDRADVPTCLSPLR
;
A
#
# COMPACT_ATOMS: atom_id res chain seq x y z
N GLU A 1 -26.81 31.68 36.47
CA GLU A 1 -26.85 32.93 35.68
C GLU A 1 -25.89 32.77 34.50
N GLY A 2 -26.41 32.67 33.27
CA GLY A 2 -26.32 33.76 32.27
C GLY A 2 -25.09 33.59 31.37
N ALA A 3 -25.12 32.76 30.34
CA ALA A 3 -25.54 33.05 28.96
C ALA A 3 -24.68 34.11 28.22
N ARG A 4 -23.95 33.72 27.16
CA ARG A 4 -24.12 34.14 25.74
C ARG A 4 -22.84 34.01 24.89
N GLY A 5 -23.05 33.66 23.62
CA GLY A 5 -22.13 33.77 22.47
C GLY A 5 -21.94 32.42 21.75
N VAL A 6 -22.84 31.92 20.87
CA VAL A 6 -23.22 32.42 19.52
C VAL A 6 -21.97 32.84 18.73
N GLY A 7 -21.61 32.30 17.56
CA GLY A 7 -22.20 31.38 16.60
C GLY A 7 -21.31 31.44 15.34
N GLY A 8 -21.33 30.42 14.48
CA GLY A 8 -20.49 30.45 13.27
C GLY A 8 -20.54 29.19 12.43
N LEU A 9 -21.72 28.77 12.00
CA LEU A 9 -21.87 27.86 10.87
C LEU A 9 -21.43 28.58 9.59
N ARG A 10 -20.56 27.97 8.78
CA ARG A 10 -20.43 28.32 7.37
C ARG A 10 -20.60 27.08 6.51
N ALA A 11 -21.59 27.19 5.64
CA ALA A 11 -22.15 26.15 4.81
C ALA A 11 -21.32 25.87 3.55
N ARG A 12 -21.36 24.60 3.16
CA ARG A 12 -21.44 24.02 1.81
C ARG A 12 -21.22 24.99 0.63
N GLY A 13 -20.15 24.76 -0.12
CA GLY A 13 -20.01 25.17 -1.52
C GLY A 13 -19.85 23.92 -2.40
N GLY A 14 -20.94 23.52 -3.07
CA GLY A 14 -20.91 22.57 -4.18
C GLY A 14 -20.84 23.31 -5.52
N PRO A 15 -20.31 22.69 -6.59
CA PRO A 15 -19.97 23.38 -7.83
C PRO A 15 -21.19 23.59 -8.75
N THR A 16 -21.25 24.77 -9.35
CA THR A 16 -22.18 25.16 -10.41
C THR A 16 -21.77 24.51 -11.73
N TRP A 17 -22.69 23.76 -12.35
CA TRP A 17 -22.55 23.26 -13.72
C TRP A 17 -22.95 24.35 -14.71
N GLY A 18 -21.98 24.84 -15.49
CA GLY A 18 -22.23 25.71 -16.64
C GLY A 18 -22.28 24.91 -17.93
N LEU A 19 -23.45 24.87 -18.56
CA LEU A 19 -23.66 24.43 -19.94
C LEU A 19 -23.28 25.59 -20.89
N GLY A 20 -22.37 25.34 -21.82
CA GLY A 20 -22.00 26.27 -22.88
C GLY A 20 -21.47 25.49 -24.08
N ALA A 21 -22.16 25.61 -25.21
CA ALA A 21 -22.02 24.82 -26.42
C ALA A 21 -20.85 25.26 -27.33
N GLY A 22 -20.37 24.30 -28.13
CA GLY A 22 -19.93 24.53 -29.52
C GLY A 22 -18.45 24.83 -29.75
N GLY A 23 -17.78 23.93 -30.49
CA GLY A 23 -16.48 24.22 -31.12
C GLY A 23 -15.58 23.01 -31.22
N GLY A 24 -15.73 22.23 -32.29
CA GLY A 24 -14.83 21.11 -32.59
C GLY A 24 -13.46 21.59 -33.06
N MET A 25 -12.40 21.09 -32.43
CA MET A 25 -11.08 20.88 -33.04
C MET A 25 -10.47 19.61 -32.43
N GLY A 26 -10.02 18.71 -33.30
CA GLY A 26 -9.43 17.44 -32.90
C GLY A 26 -8.16 17.63 -32.08
N ILE A 27 -8.11 16.97 -30.92
CA ILE A 27 -6.89 16.79 -30.15
C ILE A 27 -6.86 15.33 -29.73
N GLU A 28 -5.87 14.59 -30.23
CA GLU A 28 -5.54 13.24 -29.77
C GLU A 28 -5.45 13.21 -28.25
N ARG A 29 -6.22 12.30 -27.62
CA ARG A 29 -6.11 12.03 -26.18
C ARG A 29 -4.86 11.17 -25.93
N PRO A 30 -3.92 11.59 -25.07
CA PRO A 30 -2.89 10.68 -24.59
C PRO A 30 -3.52 9.69 -23.59
N PRO A 31 -2.94 8.49 -23.42
CA PRO A 31 -3.47 7.50 -22.50
C PRO A 31 -3.33 7.98 -21.06
N ARG A 32 -4.41 7.84 -20.28
CA ARG A 32 -4.46 8.12 -18.84
C ARG A 32 -3.39 7.31 -18.12
N GLN A 33 -2.29 7.95 -17.73
CA GLN A 33 -1.36 7.40 -16.76
C GLN A 33 -2.02 7.46 -15.37
N SER A 34 -2.31 6.29 -14.81
CA SER A 34 -2.76 6.14 -13.44
C SER A 34 -1.70 6.68 -12.47
N PRO A 35 -2.06 7.54 -11.49
CA PRO A 35 -1.10 8.11 -10.53
C PRO A 35 -0.54 7.09 -9.51
N ALA A 36 -0.90 5.81 -9.61
CA ALA A 36 -0.46 4.76 -8.70
C ALA A 36 1.05 4.40 -8.83
N LEU A 37 1.72 4.82 -9.91
CA LEU A 37 3.13 4.51 -10.15
C LEU A 37 4.12 5.58 -9.62
N SER A 38 3.65 6.75 -9.18
CA SER A 38 4.53 7.83 -8.68
C SER A 38 4.95 7.62 -7.21
N LEU A 39 4.11 6.99 -6.38
CA LEU A 39 4.42 6.72 -4.97
C LEU A 39 5.42 5.56 -4.79
N SER A 40 5.42 4.58 -5.70
CA SER A 40 6.37 3.46 -5.66
C SER A 40 7.79 3.89 -6.03
N ARG A 41 7.92 4.92 -6.89
CA ARG A 41 9.21 5.47 -7.32
C ARG A 41 9.79 6.48 -6.31
N ALA A 42 8.95 7.13 -5.51
CA ALA A 42 9.37 8.03 -4.43
C ALA A 42 9.96 7.27 -3.22
N LEU A 43 9.45 6.08 -2.89
CA LEU A 43 10.02 5.25 -1.81
C LEU A 43 11.38 4.62 -2.17
N ALA A 44 11.72 4.52 -3.46
CA ALA A 44 13.05 4.10 -3.91
C ALA A 44 14.12 5.21 -3.75
N ALA A 45 13.72 6.48 -3.59
CA ALA A 45 14.62 7.62 -3.51
C ALA A 45 15.15 7.92 -2.10
N VAL A 46 14.66 7.25 -1.05
CA VAL A 46 15.18 7.33 0.33
C VAL A 46 16.39 6.39 0.54
N ARG A 47 16.94 5.83 -0.54
CA ARG A 47 18.26 5.18 -0.53
C ARG A 47 19.26 6.08 -1.25
N GLY A 48 19.84 7.01 -0.49
CA GLY A 48 21.03 7.75 -0.89
C GLY A 48 22.28 6.85 -1.01
N PRO A 49 23.33 7.33 -1.69
CA PRO A 49 24.41 6.50 -2.23
C PRO A 49 25.49 6.18 -1.19
N CYS A 50 25.76 4.89 -0.97
CA CYS A 50 27.02 4.45 -0.37
C CYS A 50 28.01 4.10 -1.48
N SER A 51 29.21 4.66 -1.36
CA SER A 51 30.27 4.76 -2.34
C SER A 51 30.79 3.43 -2.89
N ALA A 52 30.88 3.38 -4.22
CA ALA A 52 31.91 2.75 -5.05
C ALA A 52 32.48 1.36 -4.66
N GLY A 53 32.06 0.34 -5.42
CA GLY A 53 32.84 -0.86 -5.73
C GLY A 53 32.42 -1.40 -7.10
N LYS A 54 33.28 -1.24 -8.12
CA LYS A 54 33.00 -1.61 -9.52
C LYS A 54 33.17 -3.13 -9.77
N ARG A 55 32.30 -3.65 -10.64
CA ARG A 55 32.41 -4.86 -11.48
C ARG A 55 32.27 -6.20 -10.73
N LEU A 56 31.61 -7.24 -11.24
CA LEU A 56 31.22 -7.64 -12.60
C LEU A 56 29.94 -8.48 -12.51
N ARG A 57 29.13 -8.41 -13.56
CA ARG A 57 27.88 -9.15 -13.71
C ARG A 57 28.21 -10.46 -14.43
N GLU A 58 27.96 -11.61 -13.81
CA GLU A 58 27.76 -12.84 -14.56
C GLU A 58 26.77 -13.80 -13.87
N LYS A 59 26.19 -14.65 -14.71
CA LYS A 59 24.91 -15.34 -14.59
C LYS A 59 24.93 -16.50 -13.61
N GLY A 60 23.73 -16.91 -13.17
CA GLY A 60 23.50 -18.27 -12.71
C GLY A 60 22.67 -18.31 -11.45
N GLY A 61 21.43 -18.82 -11.56
CA GLY A 61 20.62 -19.12 -10.40
C GLY A 61 21.30 -20.13 -9.50
N LEU A 62 21.07 -19.97 -8.21
CA LEU A 62 20.96 -21.04 -7.21
C LEU A 62 20.32 -20.36 -6.00
N ALA A 63 19.16 -20.87 -5.61
CA ALA A 63 18.55 -20.56 -4.33
C ALA A 63 19.55 -20.93 -3.23
N ALA A 64 19.87 -19.98 -2.36
CA ALA A 64 20.60 -20.23 -1.12
C ALA A 64 20.00 -19.33 -0.01
N PRO A 65 19.88 -19.86 1.21
CA PRO A 65 18.90 -19.42 2.18
C PRO A 65 19.25 -18.06 2.78
N LEU A 66 18.21 -17.25 2.98
CA LEU A 66 18.27 -16.05 3.80
C LEU A 66 18.77 -16.48 5.18
N LEU A 67 20.04 -16.15 5.47
CA LEU A 67 20.62 -16.27 6.80
C LEU A 67 19.66 -15.57 7.76
N GLU A 68 18.91 -16.36 8.52
CA GLU A 68 18.41 -15.95 9.83
C GLU A 68 19.62 -15.37 10.56
N ARG A 69 19.67 -14.04 10.65
CA ARG A 69 20.33 -13.43 11.79
C ARG A 69 19.44 -13.74 12.98
N ARG A 70 19.68 -14.94 13.51
CA ARG A 70 19.31 -15.38 14.85
C ARG A 70 19.45 -14.16 15.76
N PRO A 71 18.43 -13.79 16.56
CA PRO A 71 18.72 -12.99 17.72
C PRO A 71 19.64 -13.88 18.56
N GLU A 72 20.92 -13.51 18.67
CA GLU A 72 21.76 -14.07 19.71
C GLU A 72 21.17 -13.62 21.04
N ASN A 73 20.22 -14.43 21.50
CA ASN A 73 19.95 -14.65 22.88
C ASN A 73 21.23 -15.24 23.46
N LEU A 74 22.15 -14.35 23.86
CA LEU A 74 23.21 -14.66 24.79
C LEU A 74 22.62 -14.50 26.19
N PRO A 75 22.25 -15.59 26.89
CA PRO A 75 22.21 -15.56 28.34
C PRO A 75 23.67 -15.61 28.81
N GLY A 76 24.37 -14.48 28.68
CA GLY A 76 25.75 -14.32 29.04
C GLY A 76 25.88 -13.23 30.09
N GLN A 77 25.40 -13.51 31.30
CA GLN A 77 25.81 -12.74 32.47
C GLN A 77 27.33 -12.86 32.62
N CYS A 78 28.08 -11.86 32.13
CA CYS A 78 29.39 -11.53 32.64
C CYS A 78 29.29 -10.21 33.40
N GLY A 79 28.49 -10.22 34.47
CA GLY A 79 28.83 -9.43 35.64
C GLY A 79 29.80 -10.29 36.46
N PRO A 80 30.93 -9.75 36.96
CA PRO A 80 31.73 -10.51 37.91
C PRO A 80 30.83 -10.85 39.10
N ARG A 81 30.62 -12.13 39.34
CA ARG A 81 29.98 -12.59 40.58
C ARG A 81 30.87 -12.11 41.73
N PRO A 82 30.35 -11.40 42.74
CA PRO A 82 31.13 -11.07 43.93
C PRO A 82 31.35 -12.39 44.68
N GLY A 83 32.56 -12.94 44.61
CA GLY A 83 32.87 -14.20 45.30
C GLY A 83 34.09 -14.98 44.80
N GLU A 84 34.81 -14.56 43.77
CA GLU A 84 36.10 -15.19 43.45
C GLU A 84 37.19 -14.62 44.35
N ILE A 85 37.47 -15.36 45.42
CA ILE A 85 38.68 -15.24 46.25
C ILE A 85 39.89 -15.50 45.33
N PRO A 86 40.83 -14.55 45.16
CA PRO A 86 42.03 -14.80 44.38
C PRO A 86 42.88 -15.88 45.07
N LYS A 87 43.45 -16.80 44.28
CA LYS A 87 44.44 -17.78 44.74
C LYS A 87 45.69 -17.03 45.25
N GLU A 88 45.77 -16.79 46.56
CA GLU A 88 46.87 -16.06 47.21
C GLU A 88 48.20 -16.83 47.29
N GLU A 89 48.19 -18.15 47.06
CA GLU A 89 49.35 -19.02 47.29
C GLU A 89 50.53 -18.75 46.35
N GLY A 90 50.28 -18.37 45.08
CA GLY A 90 51.33 -18.11 44.09
C GLY A 90 52.00 -16.73 44.20
N THR A 91 51.28 -15.74 44.74
CA THR A 91 51.78 -14.38 44.95
C THR A 91 52.72 -14.29 46.15
N CYS A 92 52.45 -15.07 47.20
CA CYS A 92 53.28 -15.11 48.40
C CYS A 92 54.67 -15.71 48.15
N PHE A 93 54.74 -16.86 47.45
CA PHE A 93 56.01 -17.51 47.12
C PHE A 93 56.92 -16.62 46.26
N ARG A 94 56.35 -15.94 45.27
CA ARG A 94 57.10 -15.05 44.37
C ARG A 94 57.61 -13.80 45.09
N PHE A 95 56.87 -13.27 46.06
CA PHE A 95 57.27 -12.15 46.92
C PHE A 95 58.43 -12.53 47.84
N LEU A 96 58.36 -13.68 48.53
CA LEU A 96 59.44 -14.16 49.41
C LEU A 96 60.75 -14.37 48.63
N CYS A 97 60.70 -14.96 47.43
CA CYS A 97 61.89 -15.15 46.60
C CYS A 97 62.50 -13.83 46.11
N PHE A 98 61.69 -12.81 45.83
CA PHE A 98 62.18 -11.49 45.43
C PHE A 98 62.82 -10.75 46.61
N ALA A 99 62.16 -10.74 47.77
CA ALA A 99 62.68 -10.15 48.99
C ALA A 99 64.02 -10.80 49.41
N GLY A 100 64.15 -12.13 49.30
CA GLY A 100 65.41 -12.82 49.61
C GLY A 100 66.59 -12.40 48.72
N LYS A 101 66.34 -12.08 47.44
CA LYS A 101 67.37 -11.58 46.52
C LYS A 101 67.82 -10.17 46.86
N GLU A 102 66.88 -9.28 47.18
CA GLU A 102 67.20 -7.91 47.59
C GLU A 102 67.96 -7.86 48.92
N ILE A 103 67.59 -8.69 49.89
CA ILE A 103 68.30 -8.80 51.17
C ILE A 103 69.75 -9.25 50.94
N THR A 104 69.96 -10.21 50.03
CA THR A 104 71.31 -10.70 49.69
C THR A 104 72.15 -9.60 49.03
N LEU A 105 71.56 -8.83 48.11
CA LEU A 105 72.24 -7.71 47.44
C LEU A 105 72.59 -6.57 48.40
N LEU A 106 71.68 -6.26 49.33
CA LEU A 106 71.92 -5.25 50.37
C LEU A 106 73.07 -5.70 51.28
N MET A 107 73.07 -6.97 51.70
CA MET A 107 74.15 -7.53 52.52
C MET A 107 75.51 -7.47 51.83
N GLN A 108 75.58 -7.77 50.52
CA GLN A 108 76.81 -7.64 49.73
C GLN A 108 77.31 -6.19 49.67
N THR A 109 76.41 -5.22 49.49
CA THR A 109 76.74 -3.78 49.44
C THR A 109 77.25 -3.24 50.79
N LEU A 110 76.71 -3.75 51.91
CA LEU A 110 77.15 -3.37 53.24
C LEU A 110 78.51 -3.99 53.62
N ASN A 111 78.83 -5.16 53.07
CA ASN A 111 80.11 -5.83 53.29
C ASN A 111 81.28 -5.14 52.58
N THR A 112 81.02 -4.36 51.53
CA THR A 112 82.04 -3.56 50.83
C THR A 112 82.40 -2.24 51.53
N LEU A 113 81.65 -1.83 52.54
CA LEU A 113 81.92 -0.63 53.33
C LEU A 113 82.76 -0.99 54.55
N SER A 114 83.83 -0.24 54.82
CA SER A 114 84.84 -0.60 55.84
C SER A 114 84.49 -0.05 57.21
N THR A 115 83.86 1.13 57.26
CA THR A 115 83.55 1.82 58.51
C THR A 115 82.10 1.58 58.94
N PRO A 116 81.82 1.46 60.24
CA PRO A 116 80.46 1.29 60.74
C PRO A 116 79.56 2.50 60.42
N GLU A 117 80.15 3.69 60.34
CA GLU A 117 79.48 4.95 60.03
C GLU A 117 78.96 4.99 58.58
N GLU A 118 79.76 4.51 57.61
CA GLU A 118 79.34 4.40 56.20
C GLU A 118 78.21 3.39 56.01
N LYS A 119 78.26 2.23 56.70
CA LYS A 119 77.19 1.22 56.66
C LYS A 119 75.87 1.80 57.18
N LEU A 120 75.92 2.56 58.27
CA LEU A 120 74.75 3.22 58.84
C LEU A 120 74.18 4.27 57.86
N ALA A 121 75.03 5.10 57.26
CA ALA A 121 74.60 6.10 56.28
C ALA A 121 73.94 5.45 55.05
N ALA A 122 74.51 4.35 54.54
CA ALA A 122 73.95 3.60 53.41
C ALA A 122 72.60 2.96 53.74
N LEU A 123 72.44 2.39 54.95
CA LEU A 123 71.16 1.86 55.44
C LEU A 123 70.10 2.96 55.58
N CYS A 124 70.45 4.09 56.19
CA CYS A 124 69.55 5.24 56.32
C CYS A 124 69.09 5.76 54.96
N LYS A 125 70.00 5.84 53.97
CA LYS A 125 69.67 6.23 52.59
C LYS A 125 68.71 5.23 51.94
N LYS A 126 68.98 3.93 52.05
CA LYS A 126 68.10 2.88 51.50
C LYS A 126 66.72 2.88 52.15
N TYR A 127 66.64 3.09 53.45
CA TYR A 127 65.37 3.20 54.15
C TYR A 127 64.57 4.44 53.73
N ALA A 128 65.24 5.58 53.51
CA ALA A 128 64.60 6.78 52.98
C ALA A 128 64.05 6.58 51.56
N GLU A 129 64.83 5.95 50.66
CA GLU A 129 64.40 5.58 49.31
C GLU A 129 63.15 4.67 49.35
N LEU A 130 63.16 3.61 50.15
CA LEU A 130 62.02 2.69 50.30
C LEU A 130 60.77 3.39 50.85
N LEU A 131 60.92 4.30 51.83
CA LEU A 131 59.79 5.07 52.35
C LEU A 131 59.19 6.00 51.29
N GLU A 132 60.02 6.62 50.45
CA GLU A 132 59.57 7.48 49.36
C GLU A 132 58.85 6.67 48.27
N GLU A 133 59.39 5.52 47.88
CA GLU A 133 58.76 4.57 46.95
C GLU A 133 57.42 4.06 47.47
N HIS A 134 57.34 3.72 48.76
CA HIS A 134 56.09 3.31 49.39
C HIS A 134 55.04 4.45 49.36
N ARG A 135 55.43 5.70 49.67
CA ARG A 135 54.54 6.86 49.58
C ARG A 135 54.07 7.11 48.15
N ASN A 136 54.95 6.98 47.17
CA ASN A 136 54.62 7.17 45.75
C ASN A 136 53.69 6.06 45.23
N SER A 137 54.00 4.80 45.56
CA SER A 137 53.13 3.64 45.28
C SER A 137 51.75 3.81 45.91
N GLN A 138 51.68 4.29 47.16
CA GLN A 138 50.41 4.53 47.84
C GLN A 138 49.59 5.65 47.15
N LYS A 139 50.24 6.73 46.67
CA LYS A 139 49.56 7.77 45.88
C LYS A 139 49.03 7.21 44.56
N GLN A 140 49.83 6.42 43.84
CA GLN A 140 49.41 5.77 42.59
C GLN A 140 48.24 4.82 42.81
N MET A 141 48.27 3.99 43.86
CA MET A 141 47.18 3.09 44.22
C MET A 141 45.87 3.85 44.46
N LYS A 142 45.91 4.96 45.21
CA LYS A 142 44.72 5.82 45.42
C LYS A 142 44.20 6.44 44.13
N LEU A 143 45.08 6.85 43.22
CA LEU A 143 44.68 7.40 41.90
C LEU A 143 44.03 6.33 41.03
N LEU A 144 44.62 5.13 40.98
CA LEU A 144 44.08 4.00 40.23
C LEU A 144 42.73 3.54 40.80
N GLN A 145 42.58 3.51 42.13
CA GLN A 145 41.31 3.19 42.77
C GLN A 145 40.21 4.19 42.41
N LYS A 146 40.53 5.50 42.38
CA LYS A 146 39.59 6.52 41.90
C LYS A 146 39.21 6.31 40.43
N LYS A 147 40.19 6.08 39.55
CA LYS A 147 39.93 5.77 38.13
C LYS A 147 39.06 4.52 37.96
N GLN A 148 39.32 3.47 38.74
CA GLN A 148 38.51 2.25 38.73
C GLN A 148 37.06 2.56 39.10
N SER A 149 36.82 3.37 40.14
CA SER A 149 35.46 3.76 40.53
C SER A 149 34.74 4.55 39.44
N GLN A 150 35.45 5.45 38.74
CA GLN A 150 34.90 6.23 37.62
C GLN A 150 34.53 5.33 36.43
N LEU A 151 35.44 4.45 36.03
CA LEU A 151 35.20 3.50 34.94
C LEU A 151 34.02 2.55 35.24
N VAL A 152 33.84 2.15 36.50
CA VAL A 152 32.67 1.35 36.90
C VAL A 152 31.37 2.14 36.73
N GLN A 153 31.34 3.40 37.17
CA GLN A 153 30.18 4.27 37.01
C GLN A 153 29.86 4.53 35.53
N GLU A 154 30.87 4.84 34.71
CA GLU A 154 30.71 5.05 33.26
C GLU A 154 30.19 3.78 32.57
N LYS A 155 30.74 2.61 32.91
CA LYS A 155 30.28 1.32 32.38
C LYS A 155 28.81 1.06 32.73
N ASP A 156 28.40 1.32 33.97
CA ASP A 156 27.01 1.13 34.39
C ASP A 156 26.07 2.15 33.74
N HIS A 157 26.53 3.39 33.57
CA HIS A 157 25.82 4.44 32.82
C HIS A 157 25.57 4.02 31.36
N LEU A 158 26.63 3.67 30.63
CA LEU A 158 26.56 3.22 29.24
C LEU A 158 25.70 1.95 29.09
N ARG A 159 25.75 1.03 30.05
CA ARG A 159 24.88 -0.16 30.06
C ARG A 159 23.40 0.21 30.18
N GLY A 160 23.08 1.21 31.00
CA GLY A 160 21.72 1.76 31.12
C GLY A 160 21.24 2.39 29.81
N GLU A 161 22.09 3.18 29.15
CA GLU A 161 21.78 3.76 27.84
C GLU A 161 21.58 2.71 26.76
N HIS A 162 22.46 1.71 26.70
CA HIS A 162 22.33 0.59 25.77
C HIS A 162 20.99 -0.14 25.97
N SER A 163 20.61 -0.41 27.21
CA SER A 163 19.32 -1.06 27.52
C SER A 163 18.13 -0.23 27.04
N LYS A 164 18.17 1.10 27.22
CA LYS A 164 17.13 2.02 26.70
C LYS A 164 17.09 2.02 25.17
N ALA A 165 18.26 2.05 24.51
CA ALA A 165 18.36 2.01 23.07
C ALA A 165 17.80 0.71 22.47
N VAL A 166 18.07 -0.44 23.11
CA VAL A 166 17.50 -1.74 22.72
C VAL A 166 15.97 -1.71 22.80
N LEU A 167 15.40 -1.21 23.89
CA LEU A 167 13.94 -1.10 24.02
C LEU A 167 13.32 -0.18 22.97
N ALA A 168 13.94 0.97 22.71
CA ALA A 168 13.48 1.89 21.67
C ALA A 168 13.53 1.24 20.27
N ARG A 169 14.62 0.52 19.96
CA ARG A 169 14.76 -0.23 18.72
C ARG A 169 13.66 -1.29 18.58
N SER A 170 13.40 -2.10 19.60
CA SER A 170 12.34 -3.12 19.54
C SER A 170 10.95 -2.52 19.31
N LYS A 171 10.64 -1.36 19.91
CA LYS A 171 9.38 -0.65 19.65
C LYS A 171 9.26 -0.20 18.20
N LEU A 172 10.31 0.43 17.66
CA LEU A 172 10.34 0.88 16.26
C LEU A 172 10.26 -0.30 15.28
N GLU A 173 10.90 -1.43 15.59
CA GLU A 173 10.80 -2.64 14.78
C GLU A 173 9.36 -3.19 14.74
N SER A 174 8.65 -3.19 15.87
CA SER A 174 7.23 -3.60 15.90
C SER A 174 6.36 -2.69 15.05
N LEU A 175 6.48 -1.37 15.23
CA LEU A 175 5.73 -0.38 14.48
C LEU A 175 6.00 -0.47 12.97
N CYS A 176 7.26 -0.66 12.57
CA CYS A 176 7.63 -0.89 11.18
C CYS A 176 6.98 -2.17 10.61
N ARG A 177 6.95 -3.26 11.37
CA ARG A 177 6.29 -4.51 10.95
C ARG A 177 4.78 -4.34 10.82
N GLU A 178 4.15 -3.60 11.71
CA GLU A 178 2.71 -3.28 11.66
C GLU A 178 2.38 -2.40 10.47
N LEU A 179 3.12 -1.31 10.27
CA LEU A 179 2.93 -0.41 9.13
C LEU A 179 3.13 -1.13 7.80
N GLN A 180 4.11 -2.05 7.71
CA GLN A 180 4.30 -2.88 6.53
C GLN A 180 3.14 -3.85 6.29
N ARG A 181 2.57 -4.43 7.36
CA ARG A 181 1.37 -5.28 7.26
C ARG A 181 0.17 -4.48 6.75
N HIS A 182 -0.10 -3.31 7.33
CA HIS A 182 -1.19 -2.44 6.87
C HIS A 182 -1.02 -2.01 5.41
N ASN A 183 0.20 -1.64 4.99
CA ASN A 183 0.45 -1.29 3.59
C ASN A 183 0.23 -2.46 2.62
N ARG A 184 0.49 -3.70 3.03
CA ARG A 184 0.17 -4.88 2.20
C ARG A 184 -1.35 -5.08 2.13
N SER A 185 -2.04 -5.06 3.28
CA SER A 185 -3.51 -5.16 3.34
C SER A 185 -4.18 -4.11 2.46
N LEU A 186 -3.78 -2.84 2.57
CA LEU A 186 -4.35 -1.76 1.78
C LEU A 186 -4.13 -1.92 0.28
N LYS A 187 -2.99 -2.48 -0.13
CA LYS A 187 -2.73 -2.80 -1.55
C LYS A 187 -3.62 -3.94 -2.03
N GLU A 188 -3.73 -5.00 -1.24
CA GLU A 188 -4.57 -6.16 -1.54
C GLU A 188 -6.06 -5.76 -1.61
N GLU A 189 -6.56 -5.02 -0.62
CA GLU A 189 -7.91 -4.45 -0.60
C GLU A 189 -8.17 -3.49 -1.77
N GLY A 190 -7.17 -2.69 -2.15
CA GLY A 190 -7.25 -1.80 -3.30
C GLY A 190 -7.42 -2.58 -4.61
N VAL A 191 -6.63 -3.63 -4.81
CA VAL A 191 -6.75 -4.53 -5.97
C VAL A 191 -8.08 -5.27 -5.95
N GLN A 192 -8.49 -5.77 -4.78
CA GLN A 192 -9.74 -6.50 -4.61
C GLN A 192 -10.96 -5.61 -4.94
N ARG A 193 -11.00 -4.38 -4.40
CA ARG A 193 -12.05 -3.41 -4.72
C ARG A 193 -12.11 -3.06 -6.21
N ALA A 194 -10.95 -2.92 -6.86
CA ALA A 194 -10.91 -2.65 -8.30
C ALA A 194 -11.50 -3.80 -9.13
N ARG A 195 -11.21 -5.05 -8.74
CA ARG A 195 -11.80 -6.25 -9.38
C ARG A 195 -13.31 -6.31 -9.18
N GLU A 196 -13.79 -6.12 -7.96
CA GLU A 196 -15.22 -6.13 -7.65
C GLU A 196 -15.99 -5.04 -8.40
N GLU A 197 -15.40 -3.84 -8.54
CA GLU A 197 -16.01 -2.76 -9.32
C GLU A 197 -16.04 -3.08 -10.81
N GLU A 198 -15.00 -3.73 -11.34
CA GLU A 198 -14.95 -4.19 -12.74
C GLU A 198 -15.99 -5.30 -13.00
N GLU A 199 -16.14 -6.26 -12.09
CA GLU A 199 -17.17 -7.30 -12.16
C GLU A 199 -18.57 -6.70 -12.14
N LYS A 200 -18.86 -5.78 -11.21
CA LYS A 200 -20.15 -5.06 -11.19
C LYS A 200 -20.42 -4.30 -12.48
N ARG A 201 -19.40 -3.66 -13.07
CA ARG A 201 -19.55 -3.00 -14.38
C ARG A 201 -19.89 -4.01 -15.48
N LYS A 202 -19.23 -5.16 -15.51
CA LYS A 202 -19.50 -6.24 -16.47
C LYS A 202 -20.90 -6.81 -16.29
N GLU A 203 -21.31 -7.08 -15.06
CA GLU A 203 -22.66 -7.55 -14.72
C GLU A 203 -23.73 -6.58 -15.18
N VAL A 204 -23.60 -5.29 -14.85
CA VAL A 204 -24.56 -4.27 -15.28
C VAL A 204 -24.62 -4.17 -16.80
N THR A 205 -23.46 -4.15 -17.47
CA THR A 205 -23.40 -4.07 -18.94
C THR A 205 -24.04 -5.31 -19.58
N SER A 206 -23.73 -6.50 -19.06
CA SER A 206 -24.30 -7.76 -19.52
C SER A 206 -25.82 -7.80 -19.31
N HIS A 207 -26.31 -7.38 -18.15
CA HIS A 207 -27.74 -7.30 -17.86
C HIS A 207 -28.47 -6.36 -18.82
N PHE A 208 -27.90 -5.18 -19.10
CA PHE A 208 -28.44 -4.26 -20.10
C PHE A 208 -28.46 -4.89 -21.50
N GLN A 209 -27.39 -5.57 -21.89
CA GLN A 209 -27.33 -6.23 -23.21
C GLN A 209 -28.37 -7.34 -23.34
N VAL A 210 -28.53 -8.17 -22.30
CA VAL A 210 -29.57 -9.21 -22.26
C VAL A 210 -30.95 -8.59 -22.39
N THR A 211 -31.23 -7.55 -21.59
CA THR A 211 -32.54 -6.86 -21.62
C THR A 211 -32.84 -6.25 -22.99
N LEU A 212 -31.84 -5.65 -23.66
CA LEU A 212 -32.00 -5.12 -25.02
C LEU A 212 -32.30 -6.22 -26.03
N ASN A 213 -31.58 -7.35 -25.96
CA ASN A 213 -31.83 -8.49 -26.83
C ASN A 213 -33.24 -9.05 -26.60
N ASP A 214 -33.71 -9.12 -25.35
CA ASP A 214 -35.05 -9.59 -25.02
C ASP A 214 -36.13 -8.66 -25.61
N ILE A 215 -35.93 -7.33 -25.55
CA ILE A 215 -36.84 -6.35 -26.17
C ILE A 215 -36.85 -6.52 -27.69
N GLN A 216 -35.67 -6.68 -28.32
CA GLN A 216 -35.57 -6.91 -29.76
C GLN A 216 -36.32 -8.18 -30.16
N LEU A 217 -36.11 -9.27 -29.44
CA LEU A 217 -36.82 -10.54 -29.66
C LEU A 217 -38.33 -10.37 -29.49
N GLN A 218 -38.79 -9.62 -28.49
CA GLN A 218 -40.22 -9.33 -28.31
C GLN A 218 -40.80 -8.53 -29.49
N MET A 219 -40.05 -7.56 -30.03
CA MET A 219 -40.46 -6.79 -31.21
C MET A 219 -40.55 -7.68 -32.46
N GLU A 220 -39.56 -8.54 -32.69
CA GLU A 220 -39.55 -9.50 -33.80
C GLU A 220 -40.74 -10.46 -33.71
N GLN A 221 -40.97 -11.07 -32.55
CA GLN A 221 -42.12 -11.94 -32.33
C GLN A 221 -43.46 -11.21 -32.53
N HIS A 222 -43.57 -9.95 -32.10
CA HIS A 222 -44.77 -9.15 -32.33
C HIS A 222 -44.97 -8.86 -33.83
N ASN A 223 -43.91 -8.52 -34.55
CA ASN A 223 -43.95 -8.29 -36.00
C ASN A 223 -44.34 -9.56 -36.76
N GLU A 224 -43.82 -10.72 -36.38
CA GLU A 224 -44.21 -12.01 -36.94
C GLU A 224 -45.70 -12.31 -36.71
N ARG A 225 -46.19 -12.13 -35.47
CA ARG A 225 -47.62 -12.31 -35.15
C ARG A 225 -48.50 -11.36 -35.96
N ASN A 226 -48.10 -10.09 -36.09
CA ASN A 226 -48.85 -9.10 -36.86
C ASN A 226 -48.89 -9.46 -38.35
N SER A 227 -47.75 -9.87 -38.92
CA SER A 227 -47.68 -10.34 -40.32
C SER A 227 -48.59 -11.55 -40.55
N LYS A 228 -48.65 -12.52 -39.63
CA LYS A 228 -49.58 -13.65 -39.69
C LYS A 228 -51.05 -13.20 -39.68
N LEU A 229 -51.43 -12.29 -38.79
CA LEU A 229 -52.78 -11.74 -38.74
C LEU A 229 -53.16 -10.99 -40.03
N ARG A 230 -52.22 -10.25 -40.64
CA ARG A 230 -52.46 -9.61 -41.95
C ARG A 230 -52.66 -10.63 -43.06
N GLN A 231 -51.87 -11.71 -43.08
CA GLN A 231 -52.02 -12.81 -44.01
C GLN A 231 -53.40 -13.45 -43.87
N GLU A 232 -53.80 -13.79 -42.64
CA GLU A 232 -55.13 -14.37 -42.33
C GLU A 232 -56.27 -13.43 -42.75
N ASN A 233 -56.17 -12.13 -42.45
CA ASN A 233 -57.15 -11.14 -42.87
C ASN A 233 -57.27 -11.04 -44.40
N MET A 234 -56.15 -11.12 -45.12
CA MET A 234 -56.14 -11.12 -46.57
C MET A 234 -56.80 -12.39 -47.14
N GLU A 235 -56.49 -13.56 -46.58
CA GLU A 235 -57.14 -14.82 -46.96
C GLU A 235 -58.65 -14.80 -46.70
N LEU A 236 -59.09 -14.24 -45.57
CA LEU A 236 -60.51 -14.10 -45.25
C LEU A 236 -61.21 -13.14 -46.22
N ALA A 237 -60.59 -12.01 -46.56
CA ALA A 237 -61.11 -11.08 -47.55
C ALA A 237 -61.23 -11.72 -48.94
N GLU A 238 -60.25 -12.52 -49.35
CA GLU A 238 -60.32 -13.28 -50.61
C GLU A 238 -61.44 -14.32 -50.60
N ARG A 239 -61.64 -15.04 -49.48
CA ARG A 239 -62.76 -15.99 -49.33
C ARG A 239 -64.10 -15.28 -49.44
N LEU A 240 -64.25 -14.13 -48.79
CA LEU A 240 -65.46 -13.30 -48.88
C LEU A 240 -65.71 -12.86 -50.33
N LYS A 241 -64.67 -12.38 -51.02
CA LYS A 241 -64.76 -11.95 -52.42
C LYS A 241 -65.22 -13.09 -53.32
N LYS A 242 -64.63 -14.28 -53.19
CA LYS A 242 -65.06 -15.48 -53.93
C LYS A 242 -66.52 -15.84 -53.65
N LEU A 243 -66.98 -15.66 -52.41
CA LEU A 243 -68.38 -15.90 -52.04
C LEU A 243 -69.33 -14.90 -52.74
N ILE A 244 -68.95 -13.62 -52.79
CA ILE A 244 -69.69 -12.57 -53.49
C ILE A 244 -69.75 -12.87 -54.98
N GLU A 245 -68.62 -13.18 -55.63
CA GLU A 245 -68.55 -13.53 -57.05
C GLU A 245 -69.44 -14.74 -57.39
N GLN A 246 -69.46 -15.77 -56.52
CA GLN A 246 -70.36 -16.93 -56.67
C GLN A 246 -71.85 -16.56 -56.55
N TYR A 247 -72.18 -15.62 -55.67
CA TYR A 247 -73.55 -15.11 -55.52
C TYR A 247 -73.99 -14.26 -56.72
N GLU A 248 -73.12 -13.37 -57.20
CA GLU A 248 -73.35 -12.56 -58.40
C GLU A 248 -73.60 -13.45 -59.62
N LEU A 249 -72.79 -14.49 -59.82
CA LEU A 249 -72.99 -15.44 -60.90
C LEU A 249 -74.34 -16.20 -60.79
N ARG A 250 -74.76 -16.56 -59.56
CA ARG A 250 -76.09 -17.17 -59.32
C ARG A 250 -77.24 -16.20 -59.58
N GLU A 251 -77.09 -14.94 -59.18
CA GLU A 251 -78.04 -13.85 -59.48
C GLU A 251 -78.17 -13.63 -60.99
N GLU A 252 -77.04 -13.57 -61.71
CA GLU A 252 -76.98 -13.40 -63.18
C GLU A 252 -77.76 -14.51 -63.90
N VAL A 253 -77.60 -15.77 -63.47
CA VAL A 253 -78.32 -16.93 -64.02
C VAL A 253 -79.82 -16.91 -63.68
N ARG A 254 -80.20 -16.30 -62.54
CA ARG A 254 -81.61 -16.17 -62.13
C ARG A 254 -82.32 -14.93 -62.68
N ARG A 255 -81.58 -13.94 -63.22
CA ARG A 255 -82.17 -12.76 -63.83
C ARG A 255 -82.69 -13.11 -65.24
N PRO A 256 -84.01 -13.07 -65.50
CA PRO A 256 -84.48 -13.02 -66.88
C PRO A 256 -84.01 -11.69 -67.50
N ALA A 257 -83.47 -11.76 -68.72
CA ALA A 257 -83.03 -10.59 -69.47
C ALA A 257 -84.15 -9.54 -69.52
N ARG A 258 -84.00 -8.42 -68.82
CA ARG A 258 -84.86 -7.25 -68.99
C ARG A 258 -84.42 -6.54 -70.28
N PRO A 259 -85.34 -6.16 -71.17
CA PRO A 259 -84.98 -5.39 -72.36
C PRO A 259 -84.36 -4.05 -71.95
N THR A 260 -83.27 -3.68 -72.59
CA THR A 260 -82.67 -2.34 -72.50
C THR A 260 -83.68 -1.30 -73.00
N PRO A 261 -84.02 -0.25 -72.22
CA PRO A 261 -84.80 0.85 -72.75
C PRO A 261 -83.92 1.72 -73.68
N PRO A 262 -84.52 2.37 -74.70
CA PRO A 262 -83.79 3.18 -75.67
C PRO A 262 -83.14 4.43 -75.02
N PRO A 263 -82.12 5.03 -75.65
CA PRO A 263 -81.40 6.16 -75.09
C PRO A 263 -82.32 7.38 -74.94
N GLY A 264 -82.43 7.90 -73.72
CA GLY A 264 -83.07 9.18 -73.43
C GLY A 264 -82.17 10.37 -73.79
N PRO A 265 -82.73 11.59 -73.93
CA PRO A 265 -82.01 12.74 -74.48
C PRO A 265 -80.87 13.23 -73.57
N LEU A 266 -79.85 13.79 -74.20
CA LEU A 266 -78.69 14.44 -73.57
C LEU A 266 -79.14 15.52 -72.56
N PRO A 267 -78.53 15.60 -71.36
CA PRO A 267 -78.76 16.72 -70.47
C PRO A 267 -78.04 17.99 -70.96
N PHE A 268 -78.77 19.11 -70.95
CA PHE A 268 -78.24 20.45 -71.13
C PHE A 268 -77.25 20.83 -70.03
N PRO A 269 -76.26 21.71 -70.31
CA PRO A 269 -75.19 22.03 -69.37
C PRO A 269 -75.74 22.92 -68.25
N SER A 270 -75.60 22.46 -67.00
CA SER A 270 -75.82 23.28 -65.81
C SER A 270 -74.49 23.58 -65.14
N GLN A 271 -74.27 24.87 -64.93
CA GLN A 271 -73.05 25.54 -64.50
C GLN A 271 -72.48 25.03 -63.17
N ASP A 272 -71.15 25.01 -63.15
CA ASP A 272 -70.24 25.22 -62.03
C ASP A 272 -70.88 25.40 -60.64
N ARG A 273 -70.63 24.42 -59.76
CA ARG A 273 -70.46 24.71 -58.34
C ARG A 273 -69.14 24.14 -57.84
N ALA A 274 -68.24 25.10 -57.68
CA ALA A 274 -66.99 25.14 -56.95
C ALA A 274 -66.74 24.05 -55.90
N ASP A 275 -65.52 23.54 -55.97
CA ASP A 275 -64.77 22.88 -54.92
C ASP A 275 -64.92 23.57 -53.55
N VAL A 276 -65.21 22.79 -52.52
CA VAL A 276 -64.90 23.14 -51.14
C VAL A 276 -63.89 22.12 -50.63
N PRO A 277 -62.61 22.52 -50.42
CA PRO A 277 -61.63 21.63 -49.83
C PRO A 277 -61.94 21.49 -48.33
N THR A 278 -62.31 20.27 -47.92
CA THR A 278 -62.36 19.95 -46.49
C THR A 278 -60.93 19.72 -46.01
N CYS A 279 -60.36 20.76 -45.39
CA CYS A 279 -59.13 20.67 -44.62
C CYS A 279 -59.32 19.69 -43.45
N LEU A 280 -58.79 18.48 -43.57
CA LEU A 280 -58.52 17.61 -42.42
C LEU A 280 -57.05 17.78 -42.03
N SER A 281 -56.83 18.48 -40.92
CA SER A 281 -55.56 18.60 -40.22
C SER A 281 -55.13 17.25 -39.62
N PRO A 282 -53.82 16.95 -39.56
CA PRO A 282 -53.33 15.74 -38.91
C PRO A 282 -53.28 15.91 -37.38
N LEU A 283 -53.90 15.00 -36.64
CA LEU A 283 -53.70 14.84 -35.20
C LEU A 283 -52.52 13.90 -34.94
N ARG A 284 -51.51 14.44 -34.22
CA ARG A 284 -50.50 13.83 -33.32
C ARG A 284 -49.86 12.50 -33.69
#